data_AF-A0A416ERD1-F1
#
_entry.id   AF-A0A416ERD1-F1
#
_cell.length_a   1.000
_cell.length_b   1.000
_cell.length_c   1.000
_cell.angle_alpha   90.00
_cell.angle_beta   90.00
_cell.angle_gamma   90.00
#
_symmetry.space_group_name_H-M   'P 1'
#
loop_
_entity.id
_entity.type
_entity.pdbx_description
1 polymer ?
#
loop_
_entity_poly.entity_id
_entity_poly.type
_entity_poly.pdbx_seq_one_letter_code
_entity_poly.pdbx_strand_id
1 'polypeptide(L)'
;MFPLISHELGKSFCLLTHVWFPYQEELLYEALKDFPADLPLILEHNYTTGDFNPYLPAPRLIERLPHLKHAVCYCCGMEYYGLSLIPCCFPEALQANLNYALKSSPNMERIVVRPIWDGESLLKTPNEVNLFALLKLAGHPGADTEELWDEWINSRYGISDRYICEELASILRASYQAVKQVLFGCGVRMTDHSHIPDYGHLESRLYNYGKALIGWRPDPENQQAVYDLLIRPGRKALRINRENHENSLTLMREAAGRLDHLREYLKAEDYEDISGRYRDFICFIQLHQLELDAYLRLRRYQKVKEPENREVIEQDINRLEEYRADILSGKIPPCYLFSPDHIGSFTESVRGQITGAPSGQFR
;
A
#
# COMPACT_ATOMS: atom_id res chain seq x y z
N MET A 1 -16.10 25.20 -26.27
CA MET A 1 -15.14 26.11 -26.93
C MET A 1 -13.69 25.62 -26.76
N PHE A 2 -13.22 25.34 -25.54
CA PHE A 2 -11.87 24.76 -25.30
C PHE A 2 -11.61 23.36 -25.94
N PRO A 3 -12.56 22.40 -25.94
CA PRO A 3 -12.35 21.09 -26.57
C PRO A 3 -12.11 21.16 -28.08
N LEU A 4 -12.77 22.09 -28.77
CA LEU A 4 -12.69 22.27 -30.23
C LEU A 4 -11.30 22.79 -30.67
N ILE A 5 -10.73 23.76 -29.95
CA ILE A 5 -9.39 24.29 -30.24
C ILE A 5 -8.32 23.22 -30.05
N SER A 6 -8.47 22.35 -29.05
CA SER A 6 -7.51 21.26 -28.81
C SER A 6 -7.58 20.19 -29.91
N HIS A 7 -8.78 19.86 -30.38
CA HIS A 7 -8.98 18.93 -31.48
C HIS A 7 -8.33 19.44 -32.78
N GLU A 8 -8.51 20.73 -33.10
CA GLU A 8 -7.85 21.37 -34.25
C GLU A 8 -6.32 21.36 -34.18
N LEU A 9 -5.75 21.32 -32.97
CA LEU A 9 -4.31 21.24 -32.73
C LEU A 9 -3.79 19.81 -32.49
N GLY A 10 -4.64 18.78 -32.64
CA GLY A 10 -4.26 17.39 -32.41
C GLY A 10 -3.90 17.06 -30.95
N LYS A 11 -4.43 17.82 -29.99
CA LYS A 11 -4.17 17.65 -28.55
C LYS A 11 -5.34 16.97 -27.85
N SER A 12 -5.02 16.14 -26.86
CA SER A 12 -6.00 15.51 -25.96
C SER A 12 -5.93 16.09 -24.55
N PHE A 13 -7.06 16.16 -23.86
CA PHE A 13 -7.17 16.47 -22.44
C PHE A 13 -7.23 15.19 -21.62
N CYS A 14 -6.62 15.22 -20.44
CA CYS A 14 -6.76 14.19 -19.45
C CYS A 14 -7.66 14.72 -18.32
N LEU A 15 -8.73 13.98 -18.00
CA LEU A 15 -9.52 14.23 -16.79
C LEU A 15 -9.22 13.12 -15.78
N LEU A 16 -8.58 13.49 -14.67
CA LEU A 16 -8.38 12.58 -13.54
C LEU A 16 -9.74 12.31 -12.89
N THR A 17 -10.17 11.06 -12.89
CA THR A 17 -11.45 10.60 -12.32
C THR A 17 -11.32 10.09 -10.88
N HIS A 18 -10.32 10.59 -10.16
CA HIS A 18 -10.02 10.17 -8.79
C HIS A 18 -11.20 10.43 -7.85
N VAL A 19 -11.65 9.37 -7.16
CA VAL A 19 -12.80 9.40 -6.25
C VAL A 19 -12.48 8.62 -4.98
N TRP A 20 -12.84 9.19 -3.84
CA TRP A 20 -12.70 8.59 -2.51
C TRP A 20 -13.90 7.70 -2.14
N PHE A 21 -15.10 8.10 -2.55
CA PHE A 21 -16.35 7.47 -2.14
C PHE A 21 -17.21 7.07 -3.35
N PRO A 22 -18.03 6.00 -3.25
CA PRO A 22 -18.85 5.52 -4.36
C PRO A 22 -19.77 6.58 -4.97
N TYR A 23 -20.38 7.42 -4.13
CA TYR A 23 -21.29 8.46 -4.64
C TYR A 23 -20.58 9.48 -5.55
N GLN A 24 -19.27 9.68 -5.39
CA GLN A 24 -18.50 10.57 -6.26
C GLN A 24 -18.33 9.96 -7.65
N GLU A 25 -18.21 8.63 -7.74
CA GLU A 25 -18.20 7.93 -9.03
C GLU A 25 -19.54 8.06 -9.75
N GLU A 26 -20.66 7.98 -9.02
CA GLU A 26 -22.00 8.22 -9.59
C GLU A 26 -22.14 9.64 -10.14
N LEU A 27 -21.63 10.65 -9.42
CA LEU A 27 -21.64 12.03 -9.89
C LEU A 27 -20.83 12.19 -11.18
N LEU A 28 -19.66 11.55 -11.28
CA LEU A 28 -18.85 11.57 -12.50
C LEU A 28 -19.53 10.85 -13.66
N TYR A 29 -20.15 9.70 -13.41
CA TYR A 29 -20.92 8.98 -14.43
C TYR A 29 -22.04 9.86 -14.99
N GLU A 30 -22.88 10.43 -14.12
CA GLU A 30 -24.00 11.25 -14.54
C GLU A 30 -23.55 12.50 -15.32
N ALA A 31 -22.40 13.08 -14.97
CA ALA A 31 -21.84 14.21 -15.69
C ALA A 31 -21.26 13.86 -17.07
N LEU A 32 -20.80 12.62 -17.28
CA LEU A 32 -20.02 12.22 -18.46
C LEU A 32 -20.78 11.27 -19.41
N LYS A 33 -21.87 10.63 -18.98
CA LYS A 33 -22.57 9.59 -19.76
C LYS A 33 -23.09 10.02 -21.13
N ASP A 34 -23.37 11.31 -21.29
CA ASP A 34 -23.90 11.90 -22.53
C ASP A 34 -22.82 12.64 -23.33
N PHE A 35 -21.54 12.51 -22.93
CA PHE A 35 -20.44 13.12 -23.66
C PHE A 35 -20.20 12.38 -24.98
N PRO A 36 -19.97 13.10 -26.10
CA PRO A 36 -19.73 12.44 -27.37
C PRO A 36 -18.37 11.74 -27.42
N ALA A 37 -18.33 10.59 -28.10
CA ALA A 37 -17.18 9.69 -28.17
C ALA A 37 -15.96 10.28 -28.91
N ASP A 38 -16.17 11.27 -29.77
CA ASP A 38 -15.14 11.95 -30.55
C ASP A 38 -14.48 13.12 -29.80
N LEU A 39 -14.86 13.37 -28.54
CA LEU A 39 -14.17 14.35 -27.73
C LEU A 39 -12.70 13.98 -27.56
N PRO A 40 -11.77 14.96 -27.66
CA PRO A 40 -10.36 14.75 -27.35
C PRO A 40 -10.14 14.68 -25.84
N LEU A 41 -10.84 13.78 -25.15
CA LEU A 41 -10.86 13.59 -23.72
C LEU A 41 -10.49 12.15 -23.39
N ILE A 42 -9.49 11.98 -22.53
CA ILE A 42 -9.10 10.70 -21.92
C ILE A 42 -9.43 10.78 -20.44
N LEU A 43 -10.18 9.81 -19.94
CA LEU A 43 -10.45 9.64 -18.52
C LEU A 43 -9.31 8.84 -17.89
N GLU A 44 -8.51 9.45 -17.02
CA GLU A 44 -7.44 8.77 -16.29
C GLU A 44 -7.95 8.33 -14.93
N HIS A 45 -7.95 7.02 -14.73
CA HIS A 45 -8.42 6.37 -13.52
C HIS A 45 -7.23 5.87 -12.71
N ASN A 46 -7.26 5.99 -11.39
CA ASN A 46 -6.39 5.14 -10.57
C ASN A 46 -6.71 3.67 -10.84
N TYR A 47 -5.73 2.76 -10.74
CA TYR A 47 -5.97 1.34 -11.02
C TYR A 47 -6.97 0.67 -10.05
N THR A 48 -7.18 1.25 -8.88
CA THR A 48 -8.28 0.94 -7.96
C THR A 48 -9.06 2.21 -7.63
N THR A 49 -10.33 2.09 -7.27
CA THR A 49 -11.09 3.18 -6.66
C THR A 49 -10.44 3.61 -5.34
N GLY A 50 -10.81 4.78 -4.84
CA GLY A 50 -10.06 5.42 -3.78
C GLY A 50 -8.67 5.83 -4.26
N ASP A 51 -7.69 5.62 -3.40
CA ASP A 51 -6.33 6.10 -3.59
C ASP A 51 -5.32 4.94 -3.54
N PHE A 52 -5.27 4.18 -4.64
CA PHE A 52 -4.34 3.05 -4.84
C PHE A 52 -4.40 1.95 -3.77
N ASN A 53 -5.55 1.72 -3.12
CA ASN A 53 -5.70 0.67 -2.11
C ASN A 53 -5.96 -0.71 -2.77
N PRO A 54 -5.16 -1.75 -2.49
CA PRO A 54 -5.23 -3.03 -3.22
C PRO A 54 -6.46 -3.88 -2.86
N TYR A 55 -7.25 -3.44 -1.87
CA TYR A 55 -8.51 -4.08 -1.45
C TYR A 55 -9.74 -3.43 -2.06
N LEU A 56 -9.58 -2.29 -2.74
CA LEU A 56 -10.65 -1.60 -3.44
C LEU A 56 -10.79 -2.11 -4.88
N PRO A 57 -12.01 -2.14 -5.43
CA PRO A 57 -12.24 -2.60 -6.80
C PRO A 57 -11.61 -1.65 -7.82
N ALA A 58 -11.48 -2.11 -9.06
CA ALA A 58 -11.17 -1.21 -10.18
C ALA A 58 -12.32 -0.20 -10.41
N PRO A 59 -12.04 0.99 -10.96
CA PRO A 59 -13.07 2.00 -11.24
C PRO A 59 -14.10 1.53 -12.26
N ARG A 60 -15.38 1.60 -11.90
CA ARG A 60 -16.49 1.11 -12.74
C ARG A 60 -16.76 2.04 -13.91
N LEU A 61 -16.28 3.28 -13.85
CA LEU A 61 -16.39 4.23 -14.97
C LEU A 61 -15.79 3.69 -16.27
N ILE A 62 -14.76 2.83 -16.19
CA ILE A 62 -14.17 2.18 -17.39
C ILE A 62 -15.23 1.34 -18.12
N GLU A 63 -16.00 0.55 -17.38
CA GLU A 63 -17.05 -0.31 -17.94
C GLU A 63 -18.32 0.49 -18.30
N ARG A 64 -18.66 1.52 -17.50
CA ARG A 64 -19.91 2.27 -17.63
C ARG A 64 -19.87 3.36 -18.70
N LEU A 65 -18.68 3.83 -19.07
CA LEU A 65 -18.48 4.85 -20.11
C LEU A 65 -17.63 4.30 -21.26
N PRO A 66 -17.98 3.13 -21.84
CA PRO A 66 -17.09 2.42 -22.75
C PRO A 66 -16.91 3.15 -24.09
N HIS A 67 -17.73 4.17 -24.37
CA HIS A 67 -17.65 5.02 -25.55
C HIS A 67 -16.58 6.13 -25.42
N LEU A 68 -16.10 6.42 -24.21
CA LEU A 68 -15.03 7.39 -23.96
C LEU A 68 -13.67 6.70 -23.91
N LYS A 69 -12.61 7.47 -24.10
CA LYS A 69 -11.23 7.00 -24.02
C LYS A 69 -10.79 6.93 -22.57
N HIS A 70 -9.98 5.92 -22.24
CA HIS A 70 -9.52 5.69 -20.87
C HIS A 70 -8.01 5.53 -20.77
N ALA A 71 -7.50 5.87 -19.60
CA ALA A 71 -6.17 5.53 -19.15
C ALA A 71 -6.24 4.96 -17.73
N VAL A 72 -5.32 4.05 -17.39
CA VAL A 72 -5.15 3.55 -16.03
C VAL A 72 -3.83 4.00 -15.45
N CYS A 73 -3.87 4.63 -14.29
CA CYS A 73 -2.73 5.15 -13.54
C CYS A 73 -2.33 4.21 -12.41
N TYR A 74 -1.05 3.83 -12.40
CA TYR A 74 -0.42 3.02 -11.36
C TYR A 74 0.55 3.85 -10.53
N CYS A 75 0.43 3.76 -9.20
CA CYS A 75 1.36 4.39 -8.26
C CYS A 75 2.53 3.45 -7.96
N CYS A 76 3.49 3.35 -8.90
CA CYS A 76 4.66 2.50 -8.72
C CYS A 76 5.75 3.14 -7.84
N GLY A 77 5.64 4.43 -7.51
CA GLY A 77 6.38 5.08 -6.42
C GLY A 77 5.94 4.58 -5.04
N MET A 78 4.90 3.74 -4.97
CA MET A 78 4.52 2.95 -3.79
C MET A 78 4.15 3.79 -2.57
N GLU A 79 3.46 4.91 -2.78
CA GLU A 79 3.02 5.85 -1.73
C GLU A 79 2.46 5.16 -0.46
N TYR A 80 1.67 4.10 -0.65
CA TYR A 80 0.99 3.35 0.43
C TYR A 80 1.53 1.92 0.62
N TYR A 81 2.63 1.59 -0.04
CA TYR A 81 3.17 0.24 -0.13
C TYR A 81 4.60 0.15 0.42
N GLY A 82 4.98 1.10 1.28
CA GLY A 82 6.32 1.21 1.85
C GLY A 82 7.31 1.99 0.98
N LEU A 83 6.81 2.81 0.05
CA LEU A 83 7.60 3.52 -0.95
C LEU A 83 8.53 2.57 -1.71
N SER A 84 9.61 3.12 -2.24
CA SER A 84 10.72 2.33 -2.77
C SER A 84 11.78 2.14 -1.70
N LEU A 85 11.37 1.91 -0.44
CA LEU A 85 12.24 1.65 0.71
C LEU A 85 12.16 0.20 1.20
N ILE A 86 11.04 -0.48 0.96
CA ILE A 86 10.90 -1.93 1.14
C ILE A 86 10.62 -2.60 -0.20
N PRO A 87 10.89 -3.91 -0.34
CA PRO A 87 10.47 -4.63 -1.53
C PRO A 87 8.93 -4.70 -1.53
N CYS A 88 8.30 -4.40 -2.66
CA CYS A 88 6.88 -4.59 -2.90
C CYS A 88 6.68 -4.88 -4.38
N CYS A 89 6.90 -6.13 -4.77
CA CYS A 89 6.88 -6.57 -6.15
C CYS A 89 5.59 -7.37 -6.43
N PHE A 90 4.79 -6.92 -7.38
CA PHE A 90 3.50 -7.55 -7.69
C PHE A 90 3.09 -7.49 -9.18
N PRO A 91 3.96 -7.88 -10.14
CA PRO A 91 3.62 -7.94 -11.57
C PRO A 91 2.29 -8.65 -11.87
N GLU A 92 1.97 -9.73 -11.14
CA GLU A 92 0.77 -10.53 -11.34
C GLU A 92 -0.50 -9.73 -11.02
N ALA A 93 -0.47 -8.92 -9.95
CA ALA A 93 -1.60 -8.07 -9.59
C ALA A 93 -1.76 -6.91 -10.59
N LEU A 94 -0.66 -6.36 -11.11
CA LEU A 94 -0.67 -5.34 -12.17
C LEU A 94 -1.29 -5.91 -13.45
N GLN A 95 -0.88 -7.11 -13.87
CA GLN A 95 -1.44 -7.80 -15.02
C GLN A 95 -2.93 -8.07 -14.84
N ALA A 96 -3.35 -8.63 -13.70
CA ALA A 96 -4.75 -8.94 -13.45
C ALA A 96 -5.62 -7.67 -13.54
N ASN A 97 -5.13 -6.56 -13.00
CA ASN A 97 -5.81 -5.27 -13.06
C ASN A 97 -5.87 -4.69 -14.49
N LEU A 98 -4.76 -4.70 -15.22
CA LEU A 98 -4.73 -4.22 -16.60
C LEU A 98 -5.65 -5.06 -17.50
N ASN A 99 -5.63 -6.39 -17.33
CA ASN A 99 -6.50 -7.29 -18.07
C ASN A 99 -7.98 -7.05 -17.77
N TYR A 100 -8.34 -6.69 -16.53
CA TYR A 100 -9.68 -6.24 -16.23
C TYR A 100 -10.02 -4.97 -17.01
N ALA A 101 -9.16 -3.94 -16.95
CA ALA A 101 -9.41 -2.66 -17.60
C ALA A 101 -9.55 -2.78 -19.13
N LEU A 102 -8.70 -3.59 -19.78
CA LEU A 102 -8.76 -3.88 -21.21
C LEU A 102 -10.01 -4.66 -21.61
N LYS A 103 -10.51 -5.55 -20.74
CA LYS A 103 -11.79 -6.26 -20.98
C LYS A 103 -13.00 -5.35 -20.78
N SER A 104 -12.91 -4.40 -19.85
CA SER A 104 -14.00 -3.48 -19.52
C SER A 104 -14.27 -2.43 -20.59
N SER A 105 -13.26 -2.01 -21.35
CA SER A 105 -13.47 -1.05 -22.44
C SER A 105 -12.50 -1.27 -23.61
N PRO A 106 -13.01 -1.33 -24.86
CA PRO A 106 -12.15 -1.37 -26.05
C PRO A 106 -11.42 -0.04 -26.30
N ASN A 107 -11.81 1.05 -25.60
CA ASN A 107 -11.23 2.38 -25.74
C ASN A 107 -10.18 2.69 -24.66
N MET A 108 -9.51 1.65 -24.14
CA MET A 108 -8.33 1.80 -23.30
C MET A 108 -7.13 2.23 -24.16
N GLU A 109 -6.62 3.44 -23.94
CA GLU A 109 -5.57 4.01 -24.80
C GLU A 109 -4.19 4.04 -24.13
N ARG A 110 -4.13 4.07 -22.80
CA ARG A 110 -2.88 4.39 -22.10
C ARG A 110 -2.77 3.76 -20.71
N ILE A 111 -1.52 3.38 -20.39
CA ILE A 111 -1.07 3.16 -19.02
C ILE A 111 -0.28 4.40 -18.57
N VAL A 112 -0.60 4.93 -17.40
CA VAL A 112 0.12 6.01 -16.73
C VAL A 112 0.83 5.41 -15.53
N VAL A 113 2.09 5.78 -15.31
CA VAL A 113 2.87 5.32 -14.17
C VAL A 113 3.42 6.53 -13.42
N ARG A 114 3.27 6.52 -12.10
CA ARG A 114 3.95 7.46 -11.20
C ARG A 114 5.12 6.73 -10.57
N PRO A 115 6.37 6.90 -11.07
CA PRO A 115 7.49 6.08 -10.64
C PRO A 115 8.24 6.61 -9.41
N ILE A 116 7.85 7.78 -8.92
CA ILE A 116 8.47 8.48 -7.81
C ILE A 116 7.37 8.98 -6.89
N TRP A 117 7.58 8.84 -5.58
CA TRP A 117 6.74 9.47 -4.58
C TRP A 117 7.61 9.97 -3.42
N ASP A 118 7.35 11.20 -2.96
CA ASP A 118 8.09 11.86 -1.88
C ASP A 118 9.62 11.78 -1.99
N GLY A 119 10.15 11.96 -3.21
CA GLY A 119 11.58 11.86 -3.49
C GLY A 119 12.11 10.42 -3.67
N GLU A 120 11.35 9.41 -3.25
CA GLU A 120 11.72 8.00 -3.39
C GLU A 120 11.35 7.45 -4.77
N SER A 121 12.34 6.93 -5.48
CA SER A 121 12.17 6.35 -6.82
C SER A 121 12.24 4.83 -6.77
N LEU A 122 11.37 4.17 -7.53
CA LEU A 122 11.45 2.73 -7.74
C LEU A 122 12.64 2.31 -8.61
N LEU A 123 13.21 3.23 -9.38
CA LEU A 123 14.28 2.94 -10.32
C LEU A 123 15.52 2.43 -9.58
N LYS A 124 16.18 1.41 -10.15
CA LYS A 124 17.34 0.71 -9.56
C LYS A 124 17.05 -0.06 -8.26
N THR A 125 15.80 -0.09 -7.79
CA THR A 125 15.37 -0.91 -6.66
C THR A 125 14.70 -2.20 -7.15
N PRO A 126 14.45 -3.18 -6.26
CA PRO A 126 13.69 -4.36 -6.65
C PRO A 126 12.28 -4.04 -7.17
N ASN A 127 11.68 -2.93 -6.73
CA ASN A 127 10.34 -2.51 -7.14
C ASN A 127 10.27 -2.08 -8.63
N GLU A 128 11.43 -1.92 -9.28
CA GLU A 128 11.54 -1.64 -10.72
C GLU A 128 10.87 -2.69 -11.59
N VAL A 129 10.77 -3.93 -11.12
CA VAL A 129 10.03 -5.00 -11.81
C VAL A 129 8.58 -4.63 -12.11
N ASN A 130 7.95 -3.81 -11.27
CA ASN A 130 6.57 -3.37 -11.48
C ASN A 130 6.45 -2.44 -12.71
N LEU A 131 7.40 -1.52 -12.89
CA LEU A 131 7.46 -0.66 -14.07
C LEU A 131 7.83 -1.49 -15.31
N PHE A 132 8.81 -2.39 -15.19
CA PHE A 132 9.20 -3.29 -16.28
C PHE A 132 8.00 -4.12 -16.76
N ALA A 133 7.24 -4.72 -15.85
CA ALA A 133 6.05 -5.48 -16.15
C ALA A 133 5.01 -4.63 -16.88
N LEU A 134 4.69 -3.42 -16.38
CA LEU A 134 3.72 -2.53 -17.04
C LEU A 134 4.16 -2.13 -18.45
N LEU A 135 5.45 -1.87 -18.68
CA LEU A 135 5.97 -1.56 -20.01
C LEU A 135 5.81 -2.72 -20.98
N LYS A 136 6.04 -3.96 -20.52
CA LYS A 136 5.88 -5.17 -21.33
C LYS A 136 4.42 -5.46 -21.62
N LEU A 137 3.57 -5.37 -20.59
CA LEU A 137 2.14 -5.60 -20.68
C LEU A 137 1.42 -4.54 -21.53
N ALA A 138 1.95 -3.31 -21.61
CA ALA A 138 1.43 -2.28 -22.51
C ALA A 138 1.50 -2.70 -23.99
N GLY A 139 2.56 -3.42 -24.38
CA GLY A 139 2.72 -3.96 -25.73
C GLY A 139 2.08 -5.33 -25.92
N HIS A 140 2.08 -6.16 -24.86
CA HIS A 140 1.60 -7.54 -24.89
C HIS A 140 0.82 -7.87 -23.60
N PRO A 141 -0.48 -7.52 -23.51
CA PRO A 141 -1.25 -7.68 -22.27
C PRO A 141 -1.34 -9.11 -21.72
N GLY A 142 -1.19 -10.11 -22.60
CA GLY A 142 -1.18 -11.54 -22.26
C GLY A 142 0.20 -12.14 -22.04
N ALA A 143 1.26 -11.34 -21.88
CA ALA A 143 2.61 -11.86 -21.61
C ALA A 143 2.63 -12.72 -20.34
N ASP A 144 3.41 -13.81 -20.32
CA ASP A 144 3.54 -14.63 -19.12
C ASP A 144 4.33 -13.88 -18.04
N THR A 145 3.78 -13.77 -16.84
CA THR A 145 4.47 -13.09 -15.73
C THR A 145 5.74 -13.80 -15.31
N GLU A 146 5.85 -15.14 -15.45
CA GLU A 146 7.10 -15.84 -15.16
C GLU A 146 8.21 -15.45 -16.14
N GLU A 147 7.89 -15.35 -17.44
CA GLU A 147 8.85 -14.87 -18.45
C GLU A 147 9.27 -13.41 -18.16
N LEU A 148 8.36 -12.56 -17.70
CA LEU A 148 8.69 -11.19 -17.29
C LEU A 148 9.68 -11.15 -16.11
N TRP A 149 9.51 -12.03 -15.13
CA TRP A 149 10.42 -12.15 -14.01
C TRP A 149 11.80 -12.61 -14.45
N ASP A 150 11.87 -13.65 -15.27
CA ASP A 150 13.13 -14.17 -15.83
C ASP A 150 13.86 -13.08 -16.62
N GLU A 151 13.16 -12.38 -17.52
CA GLU A 151 13.75 -11.30 -18.32
C GLU A 151 14.26 -10.16 -17.44
N TRP A 152 13.46 -9.71 -16.46
CA TRP A 152 13.84 -8.60 -15.60
C TRP A 152 15.01 -8.98 -14.70
N ILE A 153 14.96 -10.13 -14.02
CA ILE A 153 16.04 -10.61 -13.14
C ILE A 153 17.34 -10.76 -13.92
N ASN A 154 17.28 -11.35 -15.12
CA ASN A 154 18.44 -11.46 -15.98
C ASN A 154 19.03 -10.09 -16.34
N SER A 155 18.17 -9.14 -16.72
CA SER A 155 18.61 -7.80 -17.10
C SER A 155 19.18 -6.99 -15.93
N ARG A 156 18.59 -7.10 -14.73
CA ARG A 156 18.93 -6.29 -13.55
C ARG A 156 20.10 -6.85 -12.75
N TYR A 157 20.15 -8.17 -12.60
CA TYR A 157 21.10 -8.87 -11.74
C TYR A 157 22.09 -9.75 -12.49
N GLY A 158 21.90 -10.00 -13.79
CA GLY A 158 22.77 -10.87 -14.59
C GLY A 158 22.59 -12.37 -14.31
N ILE A 159 21.49 -12.74 -13.65
CA ILE A 159 21.19 -14.13 -13.30
C ILE A 159 20.45 -14.77 -14.48
N SER A 160 21.01 -15.84 -15.05
CA SER A 160 20.37 -16.62 -16.12
C SER A 160 20.06 -18.06 -15.72
N ASP A 161 20.53 -18.49 -14.55
CA ASP A 161 20.16 -19.79 -14.01
C ASP A 161 18.69 -19.76 -13.58
N ARG A 162 17.88 -20.61 -14.20
CA ARG A 162 16.43 -20.61 -14.03
C ARG A 162 16.02 -20.89 -12.57
N TYR A 163 16.71 -21.79 -11.88
CA TYR A 163 16.37 -22.10 -10.50
C TYR A 163 16.65 -20.91 -9.58
N ILE A 164 17.78 -20.21 -9.81
CA ILE A 164 18.12 -19.00 -9.06
C ILE A 164 17.16 -17.84 -9.39
N CYS A 165 16.76 -17.69 -10.66
CA CYS A 165 15.75 -16.70 -11.07
C CYS A 165 14.41 -16.95 -10.36
N GLU A 166 13.90 -18.18 -10.41
CA GLU A 166 12.63 -18.58 -9.78
C GLU A 166 12.68 -18.33 -8.27
N GLU A 167 13.80 -18.64 -7.61
CA GLU A 167 13.97 -18.43 -6.17
C GLU A 167 14.01 -16.93 -5.81
N LEU A 168 14.76 -16.11 -6.55
CA LEU A 168 14.80 -14.67 -6.31
C LEU A 168 13.44 -14.01 -6.57
N ALA A 169 12.74 -14.41 -7.64
CA ALA A 169 11.38 -13.93 -7.91
C ALA A 169 10.43 -14.30 -6.75
N SER A 170 10.50 -15.54 -6.26
CA SER A 170 9.71 -16.00 -5.10
C SER A 170 9.98 -15.19 -3.84
N ILE A 171 11.25 -14.87 -3.55
CA ILE A 171 11.65 -14.02 -2.43
C ILE A 171 10.99 -12.64 -2.57
N LEU A 172 11.17 -11.97 -3.71
CA LEU A 172 10.66 -10.62 -3.95
C LEU A 172 9.13 -10.53 -3.96
N ARG A 173 8.44 -11.57 -4.47
CA ARG A 173 6.97 -11.67 -4.44
C ARG A 173 6.40 -11.75 -3.03
N ALA A 174 7.12 -12.39 -2.10
CA ALA A 174 6.64 -12.61 -0.74
C ALA A 174 6.27 -11.29 -0.04
N SER A 175 6.96 -10.20 -0.37
CA SER A 175 6.77 -8.92 0.30
C SER A 175 5.41 -8.27 0.00
N TYR A 176 4.81 -8.51 -1.16
CA TYR A 176 3.50 -7.95 -1.49
C TYR A 176 2.40 -8.45 -0.54
N GLN A 177 2.44 -9.73 -0.18
CA GLN A 177 1.49 -10.29 0.78
C GLN A 177 1.67 -9.67 2.18
N ALA A 178 2.91 -9.55 2.65
CA ALA A 178 3.20 -8.89 3.93
C ALA A 178 2.76 -7.43 3.91
N VAL A 179 3.01 -6.70 2.83
CA VAL A 179 2.56 -5.31 2.65
C VAL A 179 1.05 -5.20 2.78
N LYS A 180 0.30 -6.06 2.08
CA LYS A 180 -1.16 -6.09 2.17
C LYS A 180 -1.67 -6.40 3.58
N GLN A 181 -1.03 -7.31 4.30
CA GLN A 181 -1.46 -7.72 5.65
C GLN A 181 -1.16 -6.66 6.72
N VAL A 182 -0.03 -5.96 6.59
CA VAL A 182 0.51 -5.03 7.59
C VAL A 182 0.03 -3.60 7.33
N LEU A 183 0.18 -3.08 6.11
CA LEU A 183 -0.20 -1.69 5.79
C LEU A 183 -1.71 -1.50 5.59
N PHE A 184 -2.47 -2.59 5.38
CA PHE A 184 -3.91 -2.54 5.10
C PHE A 184 -4.73 -3.51 5.97
N GLY A 185 -4.80 -3.26 7.29
CA GLY A 185 -5.59 -4.06 8.22
C GLY A 185 -7.08 -4.09 7.87
N CYS A 186 -7.63 -5.28 7.64
CA CYS A 186 -8.98 -5.48 7.10
C CYS A 186 -9.26 -4.70 5.79
N GLY A 187 -8.22 -4.39 5.01
CA GLY A 187 -8.31 -3.56 3.80
C GLY A 187 -8.35 -2.05 4.05
N VAL A 188 -8.36 -1.60 5.31
CA VAL A 188 -8.24 -0.19 5.69
C VAL A 188 -6.77 0.15 5.81
N ARG A 189 -6.35 1.25 5.19
CA ARG A 189 -4.96 1.75 5.32
C ARG A 189 -4.68 2.11 6.78
N MET A 190 -3.61 1.54 7.33
CA MET A 190 -3.21 1.70 8.74
C MET A 190 -2.04 2.64 8.96
N THR A 191 -1.54 3.27 7.90
CA THR A 191 -0.34 4.11 7.90
C THR A 191 -0.62 5.53 7.42
N ASP A 192 0.27 6.45 7.78
CA ASP A 192 0.32 7.76 7.15
C ASP A 192 1.21 7.69 5.91
N HIS A 193 0.58 7.60 4.74
CA HIS A 193 1.25 7.14 3.53
C HIS A 193 1.93 5.78 3.77
N SER A 194 3.25 5.74 3.86
CA SER A 194 4.03 4.54 4.19
C SER A 194 4.70 4.59 5.58
N HIS A 195 4.40 5.62 6.37
CA HIS A 195 4.96 5.82 7.70
C HIS A 195 4.13 5.21 8.81
N ILE A 196 4.80 4.90 9.92
CA ILE A 196 4.13 4.73 11.22
C ILE A 196 3.37 6.02 11.55
N PRO A 197 2.04 5.94 11.75
CA PRO A 197 1.22 7.11 11.99
C PRO A 197 1.27 7.56 13.47
N ASP A 198 0.92 8.82 13.71
CA ASP A 198 0.55 9.27 15.04
C ASP A 198 -0.89 8.83 15.42
N TYR A 199 -1.25 9.06 16.69
CA TYR A 199 -2.56 8.67 17.22
C TYR A 199 -3.75 9.34 16.50
N GLY A 200 -3.66 10.65 16.24
CA GLY A 200 -4.75 11.40 15.61
C GLY A 200 -4.93 11.02 14.15
N HIS A 201 -3.82 10.72 13.48
CA HIS A 201 -3.79 10.22 12.12
C HIS A 201 -4.51 8.88 12.00
N LEU A 202 -4.19 7.90 12.85
CA LEU A 202 -4.87 6.60 12.90
C LEU A 202 -6.38 6.74 13.06
N GLU A 203 -6.81 7.56 14.03
CA GLU A 203 -8.24 7.75 14.30
C GLU A 203 -8.98 8.29 13.07
N SER A 204 -8.43 9.30 12.42
CA SER A 204 -9.00 9.90 11.21
C SER A 204 -9.04 8.92 10.04
N ARG A 205 -7.95 8.18 9.80
CA ARG A 205 -7.83 7.25 8.68
C ARG A 205 -8.78 6.08 8.81
N LEU A 206 -8.83 5.47 9.98
CA LEU A 206 -9.77 4.42 10.30
C LEU A 206 -11.21 4.88 10.02
N TYR A 207 -11.61 6.02 10.58
CA TYR A 207 -12.96 6.51 10.41
C TYR A 207 -13.32 6.81 8.95
N ASN A 208 -12.48 7.55 8.23
CA ASN A 208 -12.79 8.01 6.88
C ASN A 208 -12.67 6.88 5.86
N TYR A 209 -11.59 6.10 5.90
CA TYR A 209 -11.34 5.05 4.91
C TYR A 209 -12.03 3.74 5.22
N GLY A 210 -12.31 3.44 6.49
CA GLY A 210 -13.20 2.33 6.83
C GLY A 210 -14.60 2.55 6.24
N LYS A 211 -15.16 3.76 6.36
CA LYS A 211 -16.45 4.09 5.73
C LYS A 211 -16.42 4.00 4.21
N ALA A 212 -15.36 4.51 3.58
CA ALA A 212 -15.20 4.40 2.14
C ALA A 212 -15.15 2.93 1.70
N LEU A 213 -14.35 2.11 2.39
CA LEU A 213 -14.21 0.68 2.13
C LEU A 213 -15.55 -0.06 2.24
N ILE A 214 -16.35 0.24 3.27
CA ILE A 214 -17.72 -0.29 3.41
C ILE A 214 -18.59 0.07 2.21
N GLY A 215 -18.50 1.31 1.73
CA GLY A 215 -19.27 1.77 0.56
C GLY A 215 -18.86 1.05 -0.73
N TRP A 216 -17.55 0.88 -0.95
CA TRP A 216 -17.02 0.20 -2.13
C TRP A 216 -17.20 -1.32 -2.10
N ARG A 217 -17.20 -1.90 -0.90
CA ARG A 217 -17.37 -3.33 -0.64
C ARG A 217 -18.42 -3.55 0.44
N PRO A 218 -19.72 -3.48 0.10
CA PRO A 218 -20.80 -3.54 1.07
C PRO A 218 -21.13 -4.96 1.54
N ASP A 219 -20.18 -5.89 1.49
CA ASP A 219 -20.40 -7.26 1.96
C ASP A 219 -20.49 -7.28 3.51
N PRO A 220 -21.40 -8.10 4.10
CA PRO A 220 -21.62 -8.09 5.56
C PRO A 220 -20.37 -8.41 6.39
N GLU A 221 -19.47 -9.25 5.87
CA GLU A 221 -18.24 -9.63 6.56
C GLU A 221 -17.26 -8.45 6.64
N ASN A 222 -17.05 -7.74 5.53
CA ASN A 222 -16.25 -6.52 5.47
C ASN A 222 -16.86 -5.41 6.34
N GLN A 223 -18.19 -5.22 6.28
CA GLN A 223 -18.88 -4.25 7.12
C GLN A 223 -18.65 -4.53 8.61
N GLN A 224 -18.80 -5.79 9.04
CA GLN A 224 -18.58 -6.16 10.42
C GLN A 224 -17.10 -6.02 10.81
N ALA A 225 -16.17 -6.43 9.95
CA ALA A 225 -14.74 -6.34 10.23
C ALA A 225 -14.27 -4.89 10.40
N VAL A 226 -14.72 -3.99 9.52
CA VAL A 226 -14.44 -2.56 9.63
C VAL A 226 -15.13 -1.99 10.87
N TYR A 227 -16.41 -2.29 11.09
CA TYR A 227 -17.14 -1.79 12.27
C TYR A 227 -16.45 -2.19 13.59
N ASP A 228 -16.05 -3.46 13.70
CA ASP A 228 -15.32 -4.00 14.85
C ASP A 228 -14.02 -3.22 15.09
N LEU A 229 -13.30 -2.88 14.01
CA LEU A 229 -12.07 -2.11 14.06
C LEU A 229 -12.31 -0.64 14.48
N LEU A 230 -13.38 0.00 14.01
CA LEU A 230 -13.65 1.42 14.24
C LEU A 230 -14.27 1.74 15.60
N ILE A 231 -15.28 0.96 16.00
CA ILE A 231 -16.17 1.35 17.09
C ILE A 231 -15.74 0.72 18.41
N ARG A 232 -15.42 -0.57 18.40
CA ARG A 232 -15.03 -1.32 19.59
C ARG A 232 -14.16 -2.51 19.21
N PRO A 233 -12.83 -2.32 19.06
CA PRO A 233 -11.90 -3.41 18.80
C PRO A 233 -12.13 -4.56 19.77
N GLY A 234 -12.69 -5.65 19.23
CA GLY A 234 -12.93 -6.87 19.97
C GLY A 234 -11.68 -7.76 20.02
N ARG A 235 -11.78 -8.87 20.75
CA ARG A 235 -10.72 -9.90 20.75
C ARG A 235 -10.38 -10.39 19.34
N LYS A 236 -11.37 -10.42 18.44
CA LYS A 236 -11.18 -10.78 17.03
C LYS A 236 -10.26 -9.79 16.30
N ALA A 237 -10.48 -8.49 16.46
CA ALA A 237 -9.66 -7.46 15.81
C ALA A 237 -8.21 -7.49 16.30
N LEU A 238 -8.02 -7.60 17.63
CA LEU A 238 -6.69 -7.75 18.23
C LEU A 238 -5.97 -9.02 17.75
N ARG A 239 -6.69 -10.15 17.70
CA ARG A 239 -6.14 -11.41 17.19
C ARG A 239 -5.74 -11.32 15.73
N ILE A 240 -6.60 -10.77 14.86
CA ILE A 240 -6.29 -10.61 13.43
C ILE A 240 -5.09 -9.68 13.23
N ASN A 241 -5.02 -8.57 13.98
CA ASN A 241 -3.87 -7.67 13.95
C ASN A 241 -2.57 -8.44 14.25
N ARG A 242 -2.56 -9.19 15.35
CA ARG A 242 -1.41 -9.98 15.78
C ARG A 242 -1.04 -11.07 14.78
N GLU A 243 -2.02 -11.86 14.33
CA GLU A 243 -1.81 -12.95 13.35
C GLU A 243 -1.25 -12.41 12.04
N ASN A 244 -1.76 -11.28 11.52
CA ASN A 244 -1.24 -10.66 10.30
C ASN A 244 0.22 -10.25 10.43
N HIS A 245 0.60 -9.61 11.55
CA HIS A 245 1.97 -9.18 11.80
C HIS A 245 2.91 -10.37 12.04
N GLU A 246 2.52 -11.36 12.85
CA GLU A 246 3.33 -12.55 13.13
C GLU A 246 3.57 -13.40 11.87
N ASN A 247 2.52 -13.58 11.05
CA ASN A 247 2.64 -14.27 9.76
C ASN A 247 3.55 -13.49 8.80
N SER A 248 3.41 -12.16 8.74
CA SER A 248 4.25 -11.30 7.88
C SER A 248 5.71 -11.31 8.34
N LEU A 249 5.98 -11.29 9.65
CA LEU A 249 7.34 -11.42 10.18
C LEU A 249 7.97 -12.76 9.83
N THR A 250 7.20 -13.84 9.93
CA THR A 250 7.66 -15.19 9.55
C THR A 250 8.00 -15.21 8.07
N LEU A 251 7.09 -14.75 7.22
CA LEU A 251 7.27 -14.70 5.77
C LEU A 251 8.49 -13.86 5.36
N MET A 252 8.69 -12.69 5.99
CA MET A 252 9.83 -11.81 5.67
C MET A 252 11.16 -12.37 6.18
N ARG A 253 11.19 -13.03 7.34
CA ARG A 253 12.39 -13.70 7.84
C ARG A 253 12.77 -14.91 6.99
N GLU A 254 11.79 -15.70 6.56
CA GLU A 254 12.02 -16.80 5.64
C GLU A 254 12.53 -16.30 4.29
N ALA A 255 11.93 -15.24 3.73
CA ALA A 255 12.41 -14.62 2.50
C ALA A 255 13.85 -14.09 2.63
N ALA A 256 14.17 -13.41 3.74
CA ALA A 256 15.53 -12.94 4.02
C ALA A 256 16.54 -14.09 4.20
N GLY A 257 16.16 -15.17 4.89
CA GLY A 257 17.01 -16.35 5.03
C GLY A 257 17.25 -17.07 3.70
N ARG A 258 16.24 -17.13 2.83
CA ARG A 258 16.40 -17.66 1.46
C ARG A 258 17.30 -16.78 0.60
N LEU A 259 17.22 -15.46 0.76
CA LEU A 259 18.13 -14.51 0.10
C LEU A 259 19.60 -14.73 0.49
N ASP A 260 19.88 -15.09 1.75
CA ASP A 260 21.24 -15.40 2.20
C ASP A 260 21.86 -16.57 1.43
N HIS A 261 21.06 -17.55 1.01
CA HIS A 261 21.51 -18.65 0.17
C HIS A 261 21.80 -18.22 -1.28
N LEU A 262 21.30 -17.06 -1.71
CA LEU A 262 21.55 -16.49 -3.04
C LEU A 262 22.74 -15.52 -3.08
N ARG A 263 23.41 -15.28 -1.95
CA ARG A 263 24.46 -14.26 -1.83
C ARG A 263 25.59 -14.39 -2.85
N GLU A 264 26.00 -15.62 -3.17
CA GLU A 264 27.08 -15.90 -4.13
C GLU A 264 26.68 -15.65 -5.59
N TYR A 265 25.38 -15.60 -5.88
CA TYR A 265 24.83 -15.36 -7.23
C TYR A 265 24.52 -13.89 -7.49
N LEU A 266 24.53 -13.06 -6.45
CA LEU A 266 24.27 -11.63 -6.53
C LEU A 266 25.57 -10.83 -6.43
N LYS A 267 25.59 -9.65 -7.04
CA LYS A 267 26.61 -8.66 -6.71
C LYS A 267 26.43 -8.24 -5.25
N ALA A 268 27.54 -7.93 -4.58
CA ALA A 268 27.50 -7.51 -3.18
C ALA A 268 26.56 -6.30 -2.96
N GLU A 269 26.57 -5.32 -3.86
CA GLU A 269 25.68 -4.16 -3.79
C GLU A 269 24.19 -4.50 -3.90
N ASP A 270 23.83 -5.44 -4.78
CA ASP A 270 22.43 -5.86 -4.96
C ASP A 270 21.96 -6.70 -3.76
N TYR A 271 22.80 -7.58 -3.23
CA TYR A 271 22.50 -8.32 -2.00
C TYR A 271 22.32 -7.38 -0.80
N GLU A 272 23.22 -6.42 -0.61
CA GLU A 272 23.14 -5.47 0.51
C GLU A 272 21.91 -4.55 0.37
N ASP A 273 21.55 -4.11 -0.84
CA ASP A 273 20.32 -3.35 -1.09
C ASP A 273 19.07 -4.18 -0.72
N ILE A 274 18.91 -5.38 -1.30
CA ILE A 274 17.73 -6.21 -1.04
C ILE A 274 17.64 -6.58 0.45
N SER A 275 18.74 -7.06 1.05
CA SER A 275 18.77 -7.47 2.46
C SER A 275 18.54 -6.30 3.42
N GLY A 276 19.05 -5.10 3.12
CA GLY A 276 18.77 -3.88 3.86
C GLY A 276 17.27 -3.55 3.88
N ARG A 277 16.62 -3.64 2.73
CA ARG A 277 15.17 -3.38 2.61
C ARG A 277 14.31 -4.40 3.37
N TYR A 278 14.68 -5.69 3.37
CA TYR A 278 13.99 -6.69 4.21
C TYR A 278 14.19 -6.41 5.71
N ARG A 279 15.39 -6.00 6.11
CA ARG A 279 15.68 -5.64 7.50
C ARG A 279 14.83 -4.46 7.96
N ASP A 280 14.74 -3.42 7.13
CA ASP A 280 13.91 -2.25 7.40
C ASP A 280 12.43 -2.64 7.48
N PHE A 281 11.96 -3.49 6.55
CA PHE A 281 10.57 -3.94 6.58
C PHE A 281 10.27 -4.78 7.83
N ILE A 282 11.14 -5.71 8.21
CA ILE A 282 11.00 -6.50 9.44
C ILE A 282 10.92 -5.58 10.66
N CYS A 283 11.80 -4.57 10.76
CA CYS A 283 11.77 -3.60 11.84
C CYS A 283 10.44 -2.82 11.86
N PHE A 284 9.99 -2.36 10.68
CA PHE A 284 8.70 -1.67 10.54
C PHE A 284 7.54 -2.54 11.02
N ILE A 285 7.47 -3.82 10.61
CA ILE A 285 6.40 -4.73 11.03
C ILE A 285 6.39 -4.91 12.56
N GLN A 286 7.57 -5.03 13.19
CA GLN A 286 7.66 -5.15 14.65
C GLN A 286 7.17 -3.90 15.37
N LEU A 287 7.56 -2.72 14.89
CA LEU A 287 7.12 -1.44 15.44
C LEU A 287 5.62 -1.21 15.24
N HIS A 288 5.12 -1.42 14.02
CA HIS A 288 3.71 -1.20 13.68
C HIS A 288 2.79 -2.17 14.44
N GLN A 289 3.23 -3.40 14.71
CA GLN A 289 2.46 -4.34 15.53
C GLN A 289 2.20 -3.77 16.94
N LEU A 290 3.23 -3.24 17.59
CA LEU A 290 3.15 -2.67 18.94
C LEU A 290 2.29 -1.40 18.95
N GLU A 291 2.49 -0.53 17.96
CA GLU A 291 1.72 0.70 17.77
C GLU A 291 0.22 0.38 17.63
N LEU A 292 -0.12 -0.49 16.68
CA LEU A 292 -1.51 -0.79 16.39
C LEU A 292 -2.18 -1.60 17.52
N ASP A 293 -1.46 -2.50 18.20
CA ASP A 293 -2.02 -3.22 19.36
C ASP A 293 -2.31 -2.25 20.52
N ALA A 294 -1.37 -1.34 20.83
CA ALA A 294 -1.56 -0.30 21.83
C ALA A 294 -2.75 0.61 21.49
N TYR A 295 -2.88 1.03 20.23
CA TYR A 295 -4.01 1.84 19.77
C TYR A 295 -5.34 1.10 19.95
N LEU A 296 -5.47 -0.13 19.43
CA LEU A 296 -6.71 -0.90 19.49
C LEU A 296 -7.12 -1.21 20.93
N ARG A 297 -6.16 -1.55 21.79
CA ARG A 297 -6.41 -1.78 23.22
C ARG A 297 -6.78 -0.50 23.95
N LEU A 298 -6.18 0.64 23.62
CA LEU A 298 -6.57 1.92 24.21
C LEU A 298 -8.03 2.24 23.88
N ARG A 299 -8.46 2.05 22.63
CA ARG A 299 -9.87 2.22 22.22
C ARG A 299 -10.80 1.31 23.03
N ARG A 300 -10.39 0.07 23.29
CA ARG A 300 -11.14 -0.87 24.14
C ARG A 300 -11.17 -0.40 25.60
N TYR A 301 -10.03 0.00 26.16
CA TYR A 301 -9.86 0.48 27.53
C TYR A 301 -10.69 1.74 27.82
N GLN A 302 -10.80 2.66 26.85
CA GLN A 302 -11.63 3.86 26.95
C GLN A 302 -13.13 3.53 27.09
N LYS A 303 -13.58 2.38 26.56
CA LYS A 303 -14.98 1.92 26.69
C LYS A 303 -15.21 1.09 27.95
N VAL A 304 -14.29 0.18 28.25
CA VAL A 304 -14.32 -0.68 29.43
C VAL A 304 -12.94 -0.69 30.04
N LYS A 305 -12.82 -0.20 31.27
CA LYS A 305 -11.55 -0.02 31.99
C LYS A 305 -10.97 -1.35 32.50
N GLU A 306 -10.81 -2.33 31.61
CA GLU A 306 -10.20 -3.63 31.89
C GLU A 306 -8.69 -3.47 32.20
N PRO A 307 -8.21 -3.89 33.39
CA PRO A 307 -6.81 -3.74 33.77
C PRO A 307 -5.82 -4.42 32.83
N GLU A 308 -6.20 -5.58 32.28
CA GLU A 308 -5.39 -6.35 31.32
C GLU A 308 -5.02 -5.51 30.08
N ASN A 309 -5.97 -4.74 29.53
CA ASN A 309 -5.66 -3.87 28.38
C ASN A 309 -4.67 -2.79 28.78
N ARG A 310 -4.81 -2.20 29.97
CA ARG A 310 -3.87 -1.17 30.44
C ARG A 310 -2.46 -1.73 30.58
N GLU A 311 -2.31 -2.92 31.15
CA GLU A 311 -1.01 -3.56 31.33
C GLU A 311 -0.32 -3.80 29.99
N VAL A 312 -1.03 -4.36 29.00
CA VAL A 312 -0.45 -4.61 27.68
C VAL A 312 -0.13 -3.31 26.94
N ILE A 313 -0.98 -2.28 27.02
CA ILE A 313 -0.69 -0.97 26.43
C ILE A 313 0.62 -0.39 27.00
N GLU A 314 0.84 -0.46 28.31
CA GLU A 314 2.08 0.02 28.94
C GLU A 314 3.30 -0.81 28.49
N GLN A 315 3.14 -2.12 28.33
CA GLN A 315 4.20 -2.99 27.79
C GLN A 315 4.58 -2.61 26.36
N ASP A 316 3.59 -2.44 25.48
CA ASP A 316 3.81 -2.08 24.07
C ASP A 316 4.44 -0.69 23.94
N ILE A 317 3.97 0.30 24.71
CA ILE A 317 4.55 1.65 24.74
C ILE A 317 6.00 1.62 25.23
N ASN A 318 6.29 0.89 26.32
CA ASN A 318 7.66 0.81 26.82
C ASN A 318 8.59 0.15 25.79
N ARG A 319 8.10 -0.88 25.08
CA ARG A 319 8.85 -1.51 24.00
C ARG A 319 9.07 -0.56 22.81
N LEU A 320 8.08 0.25 22.45
CA LEU A 320 8.24 1.30 21.43
C LEU A 320 9.30 2.34 21.83
N GLU A 321 9.35 2.75 23.09
CA GLU A 321 10.40 3.67 23.59
C GLU A 321 11.80 3.03 23.58
N GLU A 322 11.90 1.72 23.82
CA GLU A 322 13.17 0.99 23.65
C GLU A 322 13.64 1.02 22.19
N TYR A 323 12.73 0.77 21.23
CA TYR A 323 13.05 0.92 19.81
C TYR A 323 13.45 2.35 19.46
N ARG A 324 12.74 3.35 19.98
CA ARG A 324 13.07 4.76 19.78
C ARG A 324 14.48 5.07 20.28
N ALA A 325 14.87 4.57 21.45
CA ALA A 325 16.23 4.71 21.98
C ALA A 325 17.27 3.98 21.12
N ASP A 326 16.94 2.79 20.61
CA ASP A 326 17.80 2.05 19.68
C ASP A 326 18.01 2.80 18.35
N ILE A 327 17.00 3.50 17.83
CA ILE A 327 17.11 4.37 16.64
C ILE A 327 17.98 5.59 16.95
N LEU A 328 17.72 6.29 18.06
CA LEU A 328 18.48 7.49 18.46
C LEU A 328 19.96 7.20 18.76
N SER A 329 20.27 6.00 19.24
CA SER A 329 21.64 5.55 19.49
C SER A 329 22.35 5.01 18.24
N GLY A 330 21.63 4.86 17.12
CA GLY A 330 22.16 4.32 15.86
C GLY A 330 22.29 2.79 15.83
N LYS A 331 21.76 2.07 16.84
CA LYS A 331 21.71 0.60 16.83
C LYS A 331 20.74 0.09 15.77
N ILE A 332 19.64 0.80 15.55
CA ILE A 332 18.75 0.62 14.40
C ILE A 332 19.04 1.78 13.43
N PRO A 333 19.40 1.51 12.16
CA PRO A 333 19.60 2.55 11.18
C PRO A 333 18.35 3.42 11.03
N PRO A 334 18.49 4.74 10.82
CA PRO A 334 17.36 5.59 10.54
C PRO A 334 16.71 5.15 9.23
N CYS A 335 15.39 5.01 9.24
CA CYS A 335 14.58 4.67 8.07
C CYS A 335 13.43 5.66 8.00
N TYR A 336 13.09 6.14 6.80
CA TYR A 336 11.98 7.07 6.64
C TYR A 336 10.67 6.47 7.18
N LEU A 337 10.41 5.18 6.98
CA LEU A 337 9.17 4.49 7.40
C LEU A 337 8.85 4.60 8.91
N PHE A 338 9.87 4.81 9.75
CA PHE A 338 9.73 4.95 11.19
C PHE A 338 10.70 6.01 11.73
N SER A 339 10.15 7.08 12.32
CA SER A 339 10.96 8.13 12.93
C SER A 339 10.86 8.09 14.46
N PRO A 340 11.94 8.44 15.18
CA PRO A 340 11.89 8.52 16.64
C PRO A 340 10.89 9.59 17.13
N ASP A 341 10.63 10.61 16.32
CA ASP A 341 9.68 11.69 16.66
C ASP A 341 8.24 11.21 16.57
N HIS A 342 7.86 10.46 15.52
CA HIS A 342 6.51 9.88 15.40
C HIS A 342 6.26 8.86 16.51
N ILE A 343 7.24 8.00 16.82
CA ILE A 343 7.13 7.04 17.91
C ILE A 343 6.90 7.78 19.24
N GLY A 344 7.70 8.81 19.53
CA GLY A 344 7.55 9.60 20.77
C GLY A 344 6.21 10.33 20.85
N SER A 345 5.77 10.95 19.74
CA SER A 345 4.46 11.62 19.67
C SER A 345 3.30 10.65 19.92
N PHE A 346 3.37 9.45 19.35
CA PHE A 346 2.39 8.39 19.56
C PHE A 346 2.35 7.94 21.02
N THR A 347 3.50 7.58 21.61
CA THR A 347 3.56 7.08 23.00
C THR A 347 3.10 8.12 24.02
N GLU A 348 3.48 9.40 23.84
CA GLU A 348 3.00 10.52 24.65
C GLU A 348 1.48 10.68 24.54
N SER A 349 0.94 10.62 23.33
CA SER A 349 -0.50 10.72 23.07
C SER A 349 -1.26 9.59 23.76
N VAL A 350 -0.80 8.34 23.62
CA VAL A 350 -1.46 7.18 24.25
C VAL A 350 -1.41 7.29 25.79
N ARG A 351 -0.27 7.67 26.39
CA ARG A 351 -0.17 7.90 27.85
C ARG A 351 -1.11 9.01 28.33
N GLY A 352 -1.23 10.10 27.58
CA GLY A 352 -2.18 11.19 27.86
C GLY A 352 -3.63 10.69 27.89
N GLN A 353 -4.00 9.85 26.92
CA GLN A 353 -5.34 9.26 26.80
C GLN A 353 -5.68 8.26 27.92
N ILE A 354 -4.69 7.55 28.49
CA ILE A 354 -4.88 6.65 29.63
C ILE A 354 -5.16 7.45 30.91
N THR A 355 -4.38 8.50 31.15
CA THR A 355 -4.44 9.32 32.38
C THR A 355 -5.63 10.28 32.40
N GLY A 356 -6.28 10.50 31.26
CA GLY A 356 -7.37 11.48 31.13
C GLY A 356 -6.88 12.92 31.14
N ALA A 357 -5.57 13.14 30.93
CA ALA A 357 -5.03 14.46 30.67
C ALA A 357 -5.63 14.98 29.35
N PRO A 358 -5.99 16.28 29.25
CA PRO A 358 -6.39 16.85 27.98
C PRO A 358 -5.27 16.59 26.97
N SER A 359 -5.58 15.92 25.87
CA SER A 359 -4.67 15.87 24.73
C SER A 359 -4.36 17.32 24.36
N GLY A 360 -3.09 17.69 24.46
CA GLY A 360 -2.62 18.96 23.92
C GLY A 360 -3.10 19.02 22.48
N GLN A 361 -3.85 20.07 22.13
CA GLN A 361 -4.20 20.36 20.76
C GLN A 361 -2.90 20.54 19.97
N PHE A 362 -2.38 19.47 19.39
CA PHE A 362 -1.39 19.56 18.33
C PHE A 362 -2.18 19.90 17.07
N ARG A 363 -1.93 21.13 16.59
CA ARG A 363 -2.55 21.75 15.42
C ARG A 363 -2.04 21.15 14.13
#